data_AF-A0A257VPC7-F1
#
_entry.id   AF-A0A257VPC7-F1
#
_cell.length_a   1.000
_cell.length_b   1.000
_cell.length_c   1.000
_cell.angle_alpha   90.00
_cell.angle_beta   90.00
_cell.angle_gamma   90.00
#
_symmetry.space_group_name_H-M   'P 1'
#
loop_
_entity.id
_entity.type
_entity.pdbx_description
1 polymer ?
#
loop_
_entity_poly.entity_id
_entity_poly.type
_entity_poly.pdbx_seq_one_letter_code
_entity_poly.pdbx_strand_id
1 'polypeptide(L)'
;SVYSVSDRGELRFANGAIDFGRIRPGDLVWRTHDADVDKAAKPYTQGSLVRKQRVDVVAEARVGSPLRTAWTVGALTVTVDSGEPLVAAQSRGLTLEPLREQFSRLGTTAYELGTVELTAEGEPFVPVSLLNRVRREAVDKLQELQAARPPVEIHDVTLTAAPRPAVEGPPQLHLLVRTPEQLEAAIAFAPASITLDYLDLYGLRPSLDRVLATGLTVRLATPRVIKPGEEKMAEFMTKLGVPLLVRSAGLVEALRGRTAMVGDFSLNAANSLTADTFLSMGLERITPTHDLNAEQVADLARRVGPEQIEAIAYQHLPVFHTEHCVFCRFLSTGTSYKDCGRPCETHRVAVRDPQGRAHPVLADAGCRNRVMVGYQGLSLRPCSQRQSGAKGSRTLTGRPMAPAKWTMDVSTATTWSRRARIAIVSVKSTISAPRWISGAAP
;
A
#
# COMPACT_ATOMS: atom_id res chain seq x y z
N SER A 1 -12.83 -31.64 -20.40
CA SER A 1 -12.05 -31.18 -19.24
C SER A 1 -10.75 -31.94 -19.17
N VAL A 2 -9.62 -31.24 -18.98
CA VAL A 2 -8.27 -31.86 -18.93
C VAL A 2 -8.09 -32.69 -17.65
N TYR A 3 -8.84 -32.37 -16.60
CA TYR A 3 -8.97 -33.17 -15.39
C TYR A 3 -10.32 -32.93 -14.69
N SER A 4 -10.67 -33.77 -13.72
CA SER A 4 -11.77 -33.57 -12.76
C SER A 4 -11.32 -33.91 -11.34
N VAL A 5 -11.96 -33.29 -10.34
CA VAL A 5 -11.68 -33.51 -8.92
C VAL A 5 -12.94 -34.10 -8.28
N SER A 6 -12.83 -35.24 -7.60
CA SER A 6 -13.95 -35.81 -6.84
C SER A 6 -14.06 -35.19 -5.45
N ASP A 7 -15.22 -35.34 -4.80
CA ASP A 7 -15.46 -34.88 -3.42
C ASP A 7 -14.54 -35.55 -2.38
N ARG A 8 -13.83 -36.62 -2.76
CA ARG A 8 -12.82 -37.31 -1.95
C ARG A 8 -11.38 -36.86 -2.25
N GLY A 9 -11.20 -35.83 -3.06
CA GLY A 9 -9.88 -35.30 -3.44
C GLY A 9 -9.15 -36.11 -4.52
N GLU A 10 -9.85 -37.00 -5.24
CA GLU A 10 -9.24 -37.75 -6.35
C GLU A 10 -9.14 -36.84 -7.58
N LEU A 11 -7.95 -36.77 -8.18
CA LEU A 11 -7.73 -36.11 -9.46
C LEU A 11 -7.79 -37.13 -10.59
N ARG A 12 -8.72 -36.94 -11.53
CA ARG A 12 -8.83 -37.76 -12.74
C ARG A 12 -8.36 -36.96 -13.93
N PHE A 13 -7.49 -37.51 -14.74
CA PHE A 13 -6.95 -36.85 -15.92
C PHE A 13 -7.46 -37.51 -17.20
N ALA A 14 -7.52 -36.75 -18.30
CA ALA A 14 -7.80 -37.34 -19.60
C ALA A 14 -6.73 -38.38 -19.98
N ASN A 15 -7.12 -39.39 -20.75
CA ASN A 15 -6.22 -40.48 -21.13
C ASN A 15 -4.99 -39.94 -21.89
N GLY A 16 -3.78 -40.31 -21.46
CA GLY A 16 -2.52 -39.84 -22.03
C GLY A 16 -2.13 -38.38 -21.74
N ALA A 17 -2.90 -37.65 -20.92
CA ALA A 17 -2.60 -36.25 -20.61
C ALA A 17 -1.42 -36.06 -19.65
N ILE A 18 -1.07 -37.12 -18.89
CA ILE A 18 -0.01 -37.10 -17.87
C ILE A 18 0.78 -38.40 -17.94
N ASP A 19 2.10 -38.29 -17.84
CA ASP A 19 2.99 -39.41 -17.60
C ASP A 19 3.06 -39.70 -16.09
N PHE A 20 2.27 -40.68 -15.65
CA PHE A 20 2.20 -41.09 -14.24
C PHE A 20 3.51 -41.70 -13.72
N GLY A 21 4.43 -42.14 -14.60
CA GLY A 21 5.75 -42.63 -14.19
C GLY A 21 6.64 -41.54 -13.57
N ARG A 22 6.29 -40.27 -13.78
CA ARG A 22 7.01 -39.10 -13.26
C ARG A 22 6.41 -38.53 -11.97
N ILE A 23 5.34 -39.14 -11.44
CA ILE A 23 4.65 -38.70 -10.23
C ILE A 23 4.88 -39.73 -9.13
N ARG A 24 5.32 -39.26 -7.96
CA ARG A 24 5.59 -40.08 -6.79
C ARG A 24 4.64 -39.74 -5.64
N PRO A 25 4.31 -40.71 -4.78
CA PRO A 25 3.63 -40.42 -3.52
C PRO A 25 4.40 -39.35 -2.72
N GLY A 26 3.71 -38.28 -2.34
CA GLY A 26 4.31 -37.11 -1.65
C GLY A 26 4.60 -35.91 -2.53
N ASP A 27 4.52 -36.04 -3.86
CA ASP A 27 4.67 -34.91 -4.77
C ASP A 27 3.54 -33.88 -4.56
N LEU A 28 3.91 -32.60 -4.56
CA LEU A 28 2.97 -31.50 -4.37
C LEU A 28 2.21 -31.22 -5.67
N VAL A 29 0.88 -31.24 -5.60
CA VAL A 29 0.01 -30.84 -6.72
C VAL A 29 -0.56 -29.45 -6.42
N TRP A 30 -0.36 -28.52 -7.35
CA TRP A 30 -0.86 -27.14 -7.22
C TRP A 30 -2.02 -26.89 -8.18
N ARG A 31 -3.14 -26.40 -7.63
CA ARG A 31 -4.27 -25.92 -8.45
C ARG A 31 -3.93 -24.55 -9.00
N THR A 32 -3.59 -24.47 -10.29
CA THR A 32 -3.20 -23.21 -10.96
C THR A 32 -4.39 -22.44 -11.52
N HIS A 33 -5.51 -23.11 -11.77
CA HIS A 33 -6.75 -22.53 -12.30
C HIS A 33 -7.97 -23.12 -11.58
N ASP A 34 -8.95 -22.27 -11.26
CA ASP A 34 -10.18 -22.65 -10.60
C ASP A 34 -11.31 -21.83 -11.21
N ALA A 35 -12.15 -22.48 -12.01
CA ALA A 35 -13.23 -21.83 -12.73
C ALA A 35 -14.24 -21.16 -11.79
N ASP A 36 -14.46 -21.69 -10.58
CA ASP A 36 -15.39 -21.11 -9.61
C ASP A 36 -14.78 -19.88 -8.94
N VAL A 37 -13.48 -19.92 -8.65
CA VAL A 37 -12.74 -18.75 -8.14
C VAL A 37 -12.64 -17.67 -9.21
N ASP A 38 -12.37 -18.02 -10.46
CA ASP A 38 -12.33 -17.05 -11.56
C ASP A 38 -13.71 -16.42 -11.79
N LYS A 39 -14.78 -17.22 -11.73
CA LYS A 39 -16.16 -16.72 -11.79
C LYS A 39 -16.50 -15.80 -10.61
N ALA A 40 -16.06 -16.14 -9.40
CA ALA A 40 -16.24 -15.30 -8.21
C ALA A 40 -15.36 -14.04 -8.23
N ALA A 41 -14.20 -14.07 -8.88
CA ALA A 41 -13.26 -12.95 -9.00
C ALA A 41 -13.61 -12.00 -10.14
N LYS A 42 -14.32 -12.48 -11.17
CA LYS A 42 -14.69 -11.74 -12.39
C LYS A 42 -15.33 -10.37 -12.12
N PRO A 43 -16.28 -10.21 -11.16
CA PRO A 43 -16.87 -8.91 -10.84
C PRO A 43 -15.86 -7.88 -10.30
N TYR A 44 -14.75 -8.32 -9.72
CA TYR A 44 -13.73 -7.46 -9.10
C TYR A 44 -12.58 -7.12 -10.06
N THR A 45 -12.34 -7.96 -11.07
CA THR A 45 -11.27 -7.78 -12.07
C THR A 45 -11.78 -7.16 -13.36
N GLN A 46 -13.05 -7.38 -13.68
CA GLN A 46 -13.76 -6.77 -14.81
C GLN A 46 -14.79 -5.80 -14.22
N GLY A 47 -14.29 -4.73 -13.60
CA GLY A 47 -15.16 -3.72 -12.99
C GLY A 47 -16.17 -3.22 -14.02
N SER A 48 -17.46 -3.46 -13.77
CA SER A 48 -18.49 -2.66 -14.39
C SER A 48 -18.30 -1.22 -13.91
N LEU A 49 -18.37 -0.27 -14.84
CA LEU A 49 -18.26 1.15 -14.50
C LEU A 49 -19.28 1.48 -13.40
N VAL A 50 -18.77 1.92 -12.24
CA VAL A 50 -19.56 2.14 -11.01
C VAL A 50 -20.63 3.24 -11.21
N ARG A 51 -20.44 4.10 -12.22
CA ARG A 51 -21.42 5.11 -12.63
C ARG A 51 -21.28 5.40 -14.12
N LYS A 52 -22.35 5.22 -14.89
CA LYS A 52 -22.44 5.69 -16.27
C LYS A 52 -22.81 7.17 -16.29
N GLN A 53 -22.30 7.90 -17.27
CA GLN A 53 -22.62 9.30 -17.52
C GLN A 53 -23.72 9.37 -18.57
N ARG A 54 -24.77 10.14 -18.27
CA ARG A 54 -25.84 10.42 -19.22
C ARG A 54 -25.29 11.17 -20.43
N VAL A 55 -25.60 10.69 -21.64
CA VAL A 55 -25.32 11.36 -22.91
C VAL A 55 -26.61 11.70 -23.62
N ASP A 56 -26.82 12.98 -23.90
CA ASP A 56 -27.98 13.48 -24.64
C ASP A 56 -27.59 13.69 -26.11
N VAL A 57 -28.50 13.36 -27.03
CA VAL A 57 -28.23 13.36 -28.47
C VAL A 57 -29.25 14.19 -29.23
N VAL A 58 -28.76 15.09 -30.09
CA VAL A 58 -29.59 15.81 -31.07
C VAL A 58 -29.17 15.34 -32.46
N ALA A 59 -30.14 14.90 -33.26
CA ALA A 59 -29.92 14.42 -34.61
C ALA A 59 -30.70 15.24 -35.64
N GLU A 60 -30.02 15.65 -36.70
CA GLU A 60 -30.60 16.35 -37.85
C GLU A 60 -30.43 15.48 -39.09
N ALA A 61 -31.55 15.06 -39.68
CA ALA A 61 -31.59 14.23 -40.86
C ALA A 61 -32.44 14.90 -41.93
N ARG A 62 -31.82 15.39 -43.01
CA ARG A 62 -32.52 16.03 -44.14
C ARG A 62 -32.11 15.36 -45.43
N VAL A 63 -33.07 15.05 -46.30
CA VAL A 63 -32.74 14.53 -47.65
C VAL A 63 -31.89 15.54 -48.40
N GLY A 64 -30.82 15.06 -49.04
CA GLY A 64 -29.83 15.90 -49.74
C GLY A 64 -28.70 16.42 -48.85
N SER A 65 -28.76 16.21 -47.53
CA SER A 65 -27.71 16.59 -46.58
C SER A 65 -27.21 15.38 -45.77
N PRO A 66 -25.97 15.40 -45.25
CA PRO A 66 -25.51 14.35 -44.34
C PRO A 66 -26.31 14.33 -43.03
N LEU A 67 -26.39 13.16 -42.40
CA LEU A 67 -26.88 13.03 -41.02
C LEU A 67 -25.86 13.69 -40.09
N ARG A 68 -26.31 14.71 -39.36
CA ARG A 68 -25.54 15.38 -38.32
C ARG A 68 -26.05 14.95 -36.95
N THR A 69 -25.15 14.58 -36.05
CA THR A 69 -25.50 14.27 -34.66
C THR A 69 -24.60 15.01 -33.69
N ALA A 70 -25.19 15.63 -32.67
CA ALA A 70 -24.49 16.24 -31.56
C ALA A 70 -24.72 15.41 -30.29
N TRP A 71 -23.63 15.02 -29.62
CA TRP A 71 -23.65 14.18 -28.42
C TRP A 71 -23.06 14.97 -27.25
N THR A 72 -23.83 15.13 -26.17
CA THR A 72 -23.47 16.01 -25.05
C THR A 72 -23.38 15.24 -23.74
N VAL A 73 -22.27 15.41 -23.02
CA VAL A 73 -22.03 14.87 -21.68
C VAL A 73 -21.54 16.01 -20.77
N GLY A 74 -22.40 16.46 -19.86
CA GLY A 74 -22.08 17.61 -18.99
C GLY A 74 -21.84 18.87 -19.82
N ALA A 75 -20.61 19.40 -19.79
CA ALA A 75 -20.21 20.58 -20.56
C ALA A 75 -19.53 20.27 -21.91
N LEU A 76 -19.34 18.98 -22.24
CA LEU A 76 -18.68 18.56 -23.48
C LEU A 76 -19.72 18.18 -24.52
N THR A 77 -19.54 18.68 -25.75
CA THR A 77 -20.37 18.33 -26.91
C THR A 77 -19.46 17.96 -28.07
N VAL A 78 -19.74 16.83 -28.72
CA VAL A 78 -19.10 16.44 -29.98
C VAL A 78 -20.14 16.40 -31.09
N THR A 79 -19.72 16.80 -32.29
CA THR A 79 -20.55 16.69 -33.50
C THR A 79 -19.93 15.68 -34.45
N VAL A 80 -20.77 14.82 -35.03
CA VAL A 80 -20.40 13.82 -36.03
C VAL A 80 -21.34 13.95 -37.21
N ASP A 81 -20.75 14.11 -38.40
CA ASP A 81 -21.44 14.16 -39.69
C ASP A 81 -21.24 12.83 -40.44
N SER A 82 -22.30 12.30 -41.06
CA SER A 82 -22.23 11.03 -41.78
C SER A 82 -21.45 11.09 -43.10
N GLY A 83 -21.07 12.28 -43.55
CA GLY A 83 -20.33 12.56 -44.78
C GLY A 83 -21.20 12.51 -46.04
N GLU A 84 -21.89 11.39 -46.29
CA GLU A 84 -22.72 11.21 -47.49
C GLU A 84 -24.13 11.81 -47.30
N PRO A 85 -24.70 12.47 -48.33
CA PRO A 85 -26.08 12.95 -48.33
C PRO A 85 -27.10 11.82 -48.14
N LEU A 86 -28.12 12.08 -47.32
CA LEU A 86 -29.24 11.16 -47.14
C LEU A 86 -30.16 11.19 -48.36
N VAL A 87 -30.68 10.02 -48.72
CA VAL A 87 -31.68 9.87 -49.78
C VAL A 87 -33.07 9.70 -49.17
N ALA A 88 -34.12 10.04 -49.93
CA ALA A 88 -35.49 9.79 -49.51
C ALA A 88 -35.74 8.28 -49.37
N ALA A 89 -36.52 7.89 -48.35
CA ALA A 89 -36.87 6.50 -48.13
C ALA A 89 -37.88 6.00 -49.17
N GLN A 90 -37.71 4.76 -49.61
CA GLN A 90 -38.65 4.10 -50.53
C GLN A 90 -39.89 3.54 -49.81
N SER A 91 -39.85 3.44 -48.48
CA SER A 91 -40.94 2.86 -47.67
C SER A 91 -41.16 3.60 -46.36
N ARG A 92 -40.14 3.72 -45.52
CA ARG A 92 -40.24 4.40 -44.22
C ARG A 92 -38.97 5.20 -43.92
N GLY A 93 -39.14 6.50 -43.70
CA GLY A 93 -38.07 7.39 -43.23
C GLY A 93 -37.63 7.09 -41.80
N LEU A 94 -36.48 7.64 -41.40
CA LEU A 94 -35.97 7.55 -40.04
C LEU A 94 -36.97 8.17 -39.05
N THR A 95 -37.32 7.43 -38.01
CA THR A 95 -38.12 7.92 -36.89
C THR A 95 -37.28 7.93 -35.60
N LEU A 96 -37.80 8.59 -34.55
CA LEU A 96 -37.10 8.74 -33.28
C LEU A 96 -36.84 7.39 -32.59
N GLU A 97 -37.79 6.45 -32.64
CA GLU A 97 -37.69 5.15 -31.97
C GLU A 97 -36.51 4.29 -32.47
N PRO A 98 -36.35 4.01 -33.78
CA PRO A 98 -35.18 3.31 -34.31
C PRO A 98 -33.86 4.02 -34.03
N LEU A 99 -33.84 5.36 -34.07
CA LEU A 99 -32.64 6.14 -33.76
C LEU A 99 -32.21 5.93 -32.31
N ARG A 100 -33.17 6.08 -31.38
CA ARG A 100 -32.96 5.85 -29.94
C ARG A 100 -32.51 4.42 -29.67
N GLU A 101 -33.12 3.44 -30.31
CA GLU A 101 -32.73 2.03 -30.18
C GLU A 101 -31.27 1.82 -30.60
N GLN A 102 -30.85 2.33 -31.77
CA GLN A 102 -29.47 2.16 -32.22
C GLN A 102 -28.47 2.93 -31.36
N PHE A 103 -28.81 4.14 -30.92
CA PHE A 103 -27.92 4.96 -30.09
C PHE A 103 -27.84 4.49 -28.63
N SER A 104 -28.81 3.70 -28.15
CA SER A 104 -28.80 3.13 -26.80
C SER A 104 -27.75 2.03 -26.62
N ARG A 105 -27.23 1.46 -27.72
CA ARG A 105 -26.27 0.35 -27.74
C ARG A 105 -24.85 0.83 -27.43
N LEU A 106 -24.67 1.42 -26.25
CA LEU A 106 -23.42 1.99 -25.73
C LEU A 106 -22.56 0.96 -24.96
N GLY A 107 -23.07 -0.26 -24.74
CA GLY A 107 -22.28 -1.41 -24.27
C GLY A 107 -21.44 -1.14 -23.02
N THR A 108 -20.13 -1.41 -23.13
CA THR A 108 -19.12 -1.28 -22.07
C THR A 108 -18.55 0.13 -21.92
N THR A 109 -19.07 1.12 -22.65
CA THR A 109 -18.62 2.51 -22.53
C THR A 109 -19.07 3.13 -21.20
N ALA A 110 -18.45 4.25 -20.84
CA ALA A 110 -18.81 5.07 -19.69
C ALA A 110 -20.16 5.80 -19.82
N TYR A 111 -20.94 5.54 -20.89
CA TYR A 111 -22.12 6.32 -21.23
C TYR A 111 -23.41 5.51 -21.12
N GLU A 112 -24.48 6.21 -20.75
CA GLU A 112 -25.87 5.77 -20.86
C GLU A 112 -26.68 6.80 -21.64
N LEU A 113 -27.57 6.33 -22.52
CA LEU A 113 -28.34 7.22 -23.38
C LEU A 113 -29.42 7.96 -22.58
N GLY A 114 -29.39 9.28 -22.63
CA GLY A 114 -30.40 10.16 -22.05
C GLY A 114 -31.51 10.51 -23.04
N THR A 115 -31.69 11.81 -23.27
CA THR A 115 -32.65 12.34 -24.25
C THR A 115 -32.11 12.21 -25.66
N VAL A 116 -33.01 11.90 -26.60
CA VAL A 116 -32.73 11.90 -28.02
C VAL A 116 -33.76 12.78 -28.69
N GLU A 117 -33.29 13.75 -29.45
CA GLU A 117 -34.12 14.64 -30.28
C GLU A 117 -33.79 14.39 -31.75
N LEU A 118 -34.82 14.36 -32.59
CA LEU A 118 -34.68 14.13 -34.01
C LEU A 118 -35.46 15.19 -34.78
N THR A 119 -34.76 15.93 -35.64
CA THR A 119 -35.35 16.74 -36.69
C THR A 119 -35.17 16.03 -38.02
N ALA A 120 -36.27 15.55 -38.61
CA ALA A 120 -36.26 14.81 -39.86
C ALA A 120 -37.05 15.55 -40.95
N GLU A 121 -36.44 15.79 -42.12
CA GLU A 121 -37.09 16.45 -43.27
C GLU A 121 -36.91 15.64 -44.55
N GLY A 122 -38.00 15.47 -45.30
CA GLY A 122 -38.01 14.73 -46.58
C GLY A 122 -38.02 13.20 -46.45
N GLU A 123 -38.34 12.66 -45.26
CA GLU A 123 -38.35 11.21 -44.97
C GLU A 123 -37.02 10.51 -45.30
N PRO A 124 -35.91 10.93 -44.66
CA PRO A 124 -34.59 10.42 -45.00
C PRO A 124 -34.42 8.95 -44.63
N PHE A 125 -33.79 8.17 -45.51
CA PHE A 125 -33.35 6.81 -45.24
C PHE A 125 -31.95 6.81 -44.64
N VAL A 126 -31.79 6.14 -43.48
CA VAL A 126 -30.51 6.01 -42.79
C VAL A 126 -30.22 4.54 -42.53
N PRO A 127 -29.18 3.94 -43.15
CA PRO A 127 -28.79 2.58 -42.87
C PRO A 127 -28.34 2.39 -41.41
N VAL A 128 -28.67 1.24 -40.81
CA VAL A 128 -28.23 0.88 -39.46
C VAL A 128 -26.69 0.87 -39.32
N SER A 129 -25.98 0.49 -40.38
CA SER A 129 -24.52 0.56 -40.44
C SER A 129 -23.99 1.98 -40.26
N LEU A 130 -24.69 2.98 -40.82
CA LEU A 130 -24.36 4.38 -40.71
C LEU A 130 -24.56 4.89 -39.28
N LEU A 131 -25.71 4.55 -38.66
CA LEU A 131 -25.98 4.87 -37.25
C LEU A 131 -24.94 4.26 -36.30
N ASN A 132 -24.54 3.00 -36.56
CA ASN A 132 -23.49 2.34 -35.79
C ASN A 132 -22.11 2.97 -35.96
N ARG A 133 -21.81 3.53 -37.14
CA ARG A 133 -20.56 4.26 -37.38
C ARG A 133 -20.56 5.59 -36.63
N VAL A 134 -21.60 6.39 -36.81
CA VAL A 134 -21.76 7.71 -36.17
C VAL A 134 -21.73 7.58 -34.64
N ARG A 135 -22.43 6.60 -34.07
CA ARG A 135 -22.38 6.31 -32.62
C ARG A 135 -20.97 6.01 -32.15
N ARG A 136 -20.24 5.14 -32.84
CA ARG A 136 -18.86 4.76 -32.45
C ARG A 136 -17.92 5.96 -32.50
N GLU A 137 -17.97 6.71 -33.60
CA GLU A 137 -17.16 7.92 -33.76
C GLU A 137 -17.47 8.98 -32.69
N ALA A 138 -18.74 9.18 -32.36
CA ALA A 138 -19.14 10.13 -31.32
C ALA A 138 -18.63 9.71 -29.93
N VAL A 139 -18.75 8.42 -29.60
CA VAL A 139 -18.23 7.84 -28.36
C VAL A 139 -16.70 7.99 -28.29
N ASP A 140 -15.99 7.69 -29.38
CA ASP A 140 -14.53 7.77 -29.43
C ASP A 140 -14.06 9.23 -29.23
N LYS A 141 -14.70 10.19 -29.91
CA LYS A 141 -14.43 11.63 -29.74
C LYS A 141 -14.73 12.13 -28.32
N LEU A 142 -15.84 11.69 -27.71
CA LEU A 142 -16.17 12.03 -26.33
C LEU A 142 -15.12 11.50 -25.36
N GLN A 143 -14.65 10.26 -25.57
CA GLN A 143 -13.62 9.65 -24.75
C GLN A 143 -12.28 10.38 -24.89
N GLU A 144 -11.91 10.77 -26.11
CA GLU A 144 -10.69 11.56 -26.35
C GLU A 144 -10.74 12.91 -25.64
N LEU A 145 -11.85 13.64 -25.74
CA LEU A 145 -12.02 14.92 -25.03
C LEU A 145 -12.05 14.76 -23.50
N GLN A 146 -12.66 13.70 -22.97
CA GLN A 146 -12.67 13.44 -21.54
C GLN A 146 -11.32 12.94 -21.00
N ALA A 147 -10.52 12.27 -21.84
CA ALA A 147 -9.17 11.82 -21.50
C ALA A 147 -8.12 12.93 -21.68
N ALA A 148 -8.44 13.99 -22.42
CA ALA A 148 -7.57 15.13 -22.62
C ALA A 148 -7.25 15.77 -21.26
N ARG A 149 -5.99 15.68 -20.87
CA ARG A 149 -5.52 16.29 -19.63
C ARG A 149 -5.59 17.81 -19.81
N PRO A 150 -6.31 18.56 -18.96
CA PRO A 150 -6.28 20.01 -19.04
C PRO A 150 -4.82 20.48 -18.91
N PRO A 151 -4.43 21.56 -19.61
CA PRO A 151 -3.10 22.13 -19.43
C PRO A 151 -2.94 22.46 -17.95
N VAL A 152 -1.97 21.80 -17.30
CA VAL A 152 -1.61 22.09 -15.92
C VAL A 152 -0.51 23.14 -15.98
N GLU A 153 -0.81 24.35 -15.54
CA GLU A 153 0.24 25.32 -15.24
C GLU A 153 1.01 24.82 -14.02
N ILE A 154 2.30 24.54 -14.22
CA ILE A 154 3.21 24.19 -13.13
C ILE A 154 3.82 25.50 -12.66
N HIS A 155 3.40 25.97 -11.49
CA HIS A 155 4.05 27.10 -10.83
C HIS A 155 5.22 26.59 -10.00
N ASP A 156 6.39 27.23 -10.15
CA ASP A 156 7.50 27.04 -9.22
C ASP A 156 7.13 27.66 -7.87
N VAL A 157 6.69 26.81 -6.94
CA VAL A 157 6.45 27.24 -5.56
C VAL A 157 7.79 27.24 -4.84
N THR A 158 8.33 28.43 -4.58
CA THR A 158 9.50 28.57 -3.69
C THR A 158 9.02 28.45 -2.25
N LEU A 159 8.92 27.22 -1.76
CA LEU A 159 8.74 26.96 -0.35
C LEU A 159 10.10 27.11 0.34
N THR A 160 10.28 28.16 1.13
CA THR A 160 11.45 28.34 1.99
C THR A 160 11.11 27.93 3.41
N ALA A 161 11.91 27.03 3.98
CA ALA A 161 11.88 26.80 5.43
C ALA A 161 12.39 28.06 6.14
N ALA A 162 11.84 28.36 7.32
CA ALA A 162 12.35 29.45 8.13
C ALA A 162 13.80 29.15 8.55
N PRO A 163 14.76 30.07 8.32
CA PRO A 163 16.11 29.88 8.83
C PRO A 163 16.06 29.87 10.35
N ARG A 164 16.69 28.86 10.96
CA ARG A 164 16.81 28.75 12.42
C ARG A 164 18.26 29.04 12.81
N PRO A 165 18.49 29.81 13.90
CA PRO A 165 19.84 30.07 14.36
C PRO A 165 20.51 28.77 14.75
N ALA A 166 21.61 28.44 14.08
CA ALA A 166 22.43 27.28 14.41
C ALA A 166 23.17 27.51 15.71
N VAL A 167 23.13 26.54 16.61
CA VAL A 167 23.97 26.52 17.82
C VAL A 167 25.01 25.43 17.62
N GLU A 168 26.27 25.83 17.46
CA GLU A 168 27.36 24.86 17.40
C GLU A 168 27.67 24.31 18.79
N GLY A 169 27.76 22.98 18.88
CA GLY A 169 28.11 22.25 20.08
C GLY A 169 28.89 20.98 19.74
N PRO A 170 29.52 20.34 20.74
CA PRO A 170 30.21 19.08 20.50
C PRO A 170 29.22 18.00 20.04
N PRO A 171 29.64 17.06 19.17
CA PRO A 171 28.77 15.98 18.74
C PRO A 171 28.35 15.13 19.95
N GLN A 172 27.06 14.82 20.02
CA GLN A 172 26.48 13.99 21.07
C GLN A 172 26.16 12.60 20.54
N LEU A 173 26.40 11.58 21.35
CA LEU A 173 25.99 10.21 21.04
C LEU A 173 24.68 9.89 21.79
N HIS A 174 23.67 9.46 21.05
CA HIS A 174 22.40 8.99 21.59
C HIS A 174 22.25 7.50 21.26
N LEU A 175 21.94 6.68 22.25
CA LEU A 175 21.82 5.22 22.07
C LEU A 175 20.36 4.79 22.16
N LEU A 176 19.92 3.95 21.23
CA LEU A 176 18.62 3.28 21.29
C LEU A 176 18.85 1.80 21.59
N VAL A 177 18.25 1.33 22.69
CA VAL A 177 18.43 -0.02 23.22
C VAL A 177 17.12 -0.79 23.26
N ARG A 178 17.20 -2.11 23.13
CA ARG A 178 16.04 -3.03 23.03
C ARG A 178 16.09 -4.18 24.01
N THR A 179 17.23 -4.42 24.65
CA THR A 179 17.41 -5.52 25.61
C THR A 179 18.03 -5.01 26.91
N PRO A 180 17.82 -5.73 28.03
CA PRO A 180 18.46 -5.41 29.29
C PRO A 180 19.99 -5.35 29.21
N GLU A 181 20.61 -6.26 28.45
CA GLU A 181 22.08 -6.28 28.31
C GLU A 181 22.59 -5.05 27.54
N GLN A 182 21.85 -4.59 26.54
CA GLN A 182 22.15 -3.34 25.85
C GLN A 182 21.98 -2.13 26.76
N LEU A 183 21.01 -2.17 27.66
CA LEU A 183 20.79 -1.12 28.65
C LEU A 183 21.97 -1.03 29.64
N GLU A 184 22.45 -2.17 30.17
CA GLU A 184 23.64 -2.19 31.04
C GLU A 184 24.85 -1.54 30.36
N ALA A 185 25.12 -1.97 29.12
CA ALA A 185 26.24 -1.43 28.35
C ALA A 185 26.07 0.07 28.07
N ALA A 186 24.86 0.53 27.78
CA ALA A 186 24.57 1.93 27.54
C ALA A 186 24.72 2.78 28.81
N ILE A 187 24.27 2.29 29.97
CA ILE A 187 24.45 2.97 31.26
C ILE A 187 25.94 3.09 31.58
N ALA A 188 26.71 2.01 31.44
CA ALA A 188 28.15 2.02 31.69
C ALA A 188 28.92 2.96 30.74
N PHE A 189 28.45 3.12 29.51
CA PHE A 189 29.04 4.02 28.52
C PHE A 189 28.68 5.50 28.76
N ALA A 190 27.57 5.80 29.43
CA ALA A 190 27.08 7.15 29.73
C ALA A 190 26.92 8.09 28.50
N PRO A 191 26.07 7.74 27.51
CA PRO A 191 25.79 8.59 26.35
C PRO A 191 24.98 9.84 26.74
N ALA A 192 24.82 10.78 25.80
CA ALA A 192 24.01 11.99 26.03
C ALA A 192 22.53 11.65 26.30
N SER A 193 22.02 10.57 25.71
CA SER A 193 20.73 10.00 26.11
C SER A 193 20.59 8.52 25.75
N ILE A 194 19.71 7.83 26.49
CA ILE A 194 19.31 6.44 26.21
C ILE A 194 17.83 6.42 25.83
N THR A 195 17.50 5.83 24.67
CA THR A 195 16.12 5.60 24.23
C THR A 195 15.75 4.12 24.40
N LEU A 196 14.69 3.85 25.15
CA LEU A 196 14.17 2.49 25.36
C LEU A 196 13.16 2.16 24.25
N ASP A 197 13.47 1.17 23.41
CA ASP A 197 12.60 0.64 22.34
C ASP A 197 12.19 -0.80 22.69
N TYR A 198 11.45 -0.93 23.80
CA TYR A 198 11.07 -2.22 24.37
C TYR A 198 9.81 -2.78 23.74
N LEU A 199 9.79 -4.11 23.63
CA LEU A 199 8.71 -4.88 23.01
C LEU A 199 7.49 -5.00 23.93
N ASP A 200 7.68 -4.87 25.25
CA ASP A 200 6.62 -4.93 26.24
C ASP A 200 6.75 -3.81 27.27
N LEU A 201 5.60 -3.32 27.75
CA LEU A 201 5.52 -2.25 28.74
C LEU A 201 5.82 -2.73 30.18
N TYR A 202 5.71 -4.02 30.49
CA TYR A 202 5.95 -4.51 31.85
C TYR A 202 7.43 -4.35 32.27
N GLY A 203 8.38 -4.63 31.37
CA GLY A 203 9.82 -4.43 31.62
C GLY A 203 10.26 -2.96 31.56
N LEU A 204 9.36 -2.05 31.16
CA LEU A 204 9.67 -0.66 30.90
C LEU A 204 9.97 0.11 32.18
N ARG A 205 9.10 -0.01 33.20
CA ARG A 205 9.20 0.82 34.41
C ARG A 205 10.49 0.55 35.20
N PRO A 206 10.87 -0.71 35.49
CA PRO A 206 12.15 -0.98 36.16
C PRO A 206 13.35 -0.47 35.37
N SER A 207 13.33 -0.61 34.04
CA SER A 207 14.43 -0.14 33.18
C SER A 207 14.50 1.39 33.14
N LEU A 208 13.35 2.06 33.14
CA LEU A 208 13.24 3.51 33.22
C LEU A 208 13.82 4.04 34.53
N ASP A 209 13.37 3.50 35.67
CA ASP A 209 13.81 3.92 37.00
C ASP A 209 15.32 3.73 37.17
N ARG A 210 15.89 2.68 36.57
CA ARG A 210 17.35 2.44 36.56
C ARG A 210 18.12 3.52 35.81
N VAL A 211 17.67 3.96 34.65
CA VAL A 211 18.33 5.06 33.93
C VAL A 211 18.16 6.37 34.69
N LEU A 212 16.97 6.64 35.21
CA LEU A 212 16.71 7.85 36.00
C LEU A 212 17.63 7.96 37.22
N ALA A 213 17.91 6.84 37.90
CA ALA A 213 18.83 6.79 39.04
C ALA A 213 20.28 7.18 38.70
N THR A 214 20.68 7.11 37.43
CA THR A 214 22.02 7.51 36.97
C THR A 214 22.14 9.01 36.65
N GLY A 215 21.01 9.71 36.53
CA GLY A 215 20.96 11.10 36.06
C GLY A 215 21.09 11.27 34.54
N LEU A 216 21.20 10.17 33.77
CA LEU A 216 21.22 10.22 32.30
C LEU A 216 19.84 10.59 31.73
N THR A 217 19.84 11.28 30.59
CA THR A 217 18.60 11.57 29.86
C THR A 217 18.03 10.27 29.30
N VAL A 218 16.77 9.97 29.63
CA VAL A 218 16.05 8.79 29.14
C VAL A 218 14.89 9.20 28.25
N ARG A 219 14.66 8.44 27.18
CA ARG A 219 13.56 8.63 26.24
C ARG A 219 12.85 7.30 25.99
N LEU A 220 11.60 7.34 25.55
CA LEU A 220 10.84 6.15 25.18
C LEU A 220 10.47 6.16 23.69
N ALA A 221 10.75 5.08 22.97
CA ALA A 221 10.35 4.97 21.58
C ALA A 221 8.87 4.58 21.47
N THR A 222 8.09 5.37 20.73
CA THR A 222 6.69 5.04 20.47
C THR A 222 6.58 3.89 19.45
N PRO A 223 5.46 3.17 19.42
CA PRO A 223 5.16 2.27 18.31
C PRO A 223 5.18 3.01 16.97
N ARG A 224 5.54 2.30 15.89
CA ARG A 224 5.52 2.84 14.52
C ARG A 224 4.12 2.87 13.92
N VAL A 225 3.31 1.90 14.32
CA VAL A 225 1.95 1.73 13.88
C VAL A 225 1.07 1.86 15.12
N ILE A 226 0.01 2.65 15.01
CA ILE A 226 -1.06 2.70 16.00
C ILE A 226 -2.35 2.41 15.25
N LYS A 227 -3.11 1.43 15.74
CA LYS A 227 -4.43 1.11 15.23
C LYS A 227 -5.51 1.79 16.08
N PRO A 228 -6.71 2.01 15.52
CA PRO A 228 -7.87 2.42 16.31
C PRO A 228 -8.05 1.50 17.53
N GLY A 229 -8.21 2.08 18.71
CA GLY A 229 -8.33 1.37 19.99
C GLY A 229 -7.01 1.21 20.77
N GLU A 230 -5.87 1.57 20.19
CA GLU A 230 -4.55 1.53 20.85
C GLU A 230 -4.11 2.89 21.41
N GLU A 231 -5.00 3.89 21.46
CA GLU A 231 -4.69 5.27 21.87
C GLU A 231 -4.17 5.34 23.31
N LYS A 232 -4.66 4.45 24.18
CA LYS A 232 -4.23 4.31 25.58
C LYS A 232 -2.72 4.07 25.73
N MET A 233 -2.07 3.49 24.73
CA MET A 233 -0.62 3.26 24.72
C MET A 233 0.14 4.61 24.77
N ALA A 234 -0.25 5.56 23.92
CA ALA A 234 0.37 6.87 23.88
C ALA A 234 0.11 7.66 25.17
N GLU A 235 -1.11 7.55 25.72
CA GLU A 235 -1.46 8.16 27.01
C GLU A 235 -0.63 7.59 28.17
N PHE A 236 -0.48 6.26 28.21
CA PHE A 236 0.36 5.59 29.21
C PHE A 236 1.81 6.07 29.14
N MET A 237 2.41 6.10 27.94
CA MET A 237 3.78 6.58 27.75
C MET A 237 3.94 8.05 28.17
N THR A 238 2.95 8.90 27.87
CA THR A 238 2.96 10.32 28.28
C THR A 238 2.95 10.46 29.80
N LYS A 239 2.18 9.63 30.52
CA LYS A 239 2.11 9.64 31.99
C LYS A 239 3.42 9.23 32.67
N LEU A 240 4.36 8.60 31.96
CA LEU A 240 5.68 8.27 32.50
C LEU A 240 6.58 9.51 32.65
N GLY A 241 6.19 10.65 32.08
CA GLY A 241 6.84 11.95 32.36
C GLY A 241 8.23 12.11 31.74
N VAL A 242 8.55 11.32 30.71
CA VAL A 242 9.85 11.37 30.02
C VAL A 242 9.66 11.66 28.52
N PRO A 243 10.66 12.26 27.85
CA PRO A 243 10.57 12.55 26.42
C PRO A 243 10.30 11.31 25.56
N LEU A 244 9.59 11.50 24.46
CA LEU A 244 9.20 10.43 23.54
C LEU A 244 9.95 10.54 22.20
N LEU A 245 10.51 9.44 21.73
CA LEU A 245 10.95 9.29 20.34
C LEU A 245 9.74 8.87 19.49
N VAL A 246 9.14 9.83 18.80
CA VAL A 246 7.88 9.69 18.06
C VAL A 246 8.13 9.21 16.64
N ARG A 247 7.39 8.18 16.23
CA ARG A 247 7.64 7.42 15.00
C ARG A 247 6.55 7.55 13.93
N SER A 248 5.49 8.32 14.16
CA SER A 248 4.41 8.57 13.19
C SER A 248 3.89 10.00 13.27
N ALA A 249 3.51 10.59 12.12
CA ALA A 249 3.01 11.97 12.08
C ALA A 249 1.70 12.15 12.87
N GLY A 250 0.83 11.14 12.88
CA GLY A 250 -0.39 11.16 13.69
C GLY A 250 -0.11 11.22 15.20
N LEU A 251 0.98 10.59 15.66
CA LEU A 251 1.42 10.72 17.05
C LEU A 251 2.02 12.09 17.35
N VAL A 252 2.79 12.67 16.43
CA VAL A 252 3.31 14.04 16.59
C VAL A 252 2.16 15.00 16.82
N GLU A 253 1.09 14.85 16.04
CA GLU A 253 -0.12 15.67 16.22
C GLU A 253 -0.81 15.41 17.58
N ALA A 254 -1.06 14.15 17.92
CA ALA A 254 -1.80 13.79 19.14
C ALA A 254 -1.06 14.15 20.44
N LEU A 255 0.27 14.29 20.38
CA LEU A 255 1.15 14.58 21.52
C LEU A 255 1.65 16.03 21.55
N ARG A 256 1.32 16.83 20.53
CA ARG A 256 1.73 18.24 20.44
C ARG A 256 1.37 19.01 21.71
N GLY A 257 2.37 19.66 22.30
CA GLY A 257 2.21 20.46 23.53
C GLY A 257 1.96 19.67 24.82
N ARG A 258 1.96 18.33 24.77
CA ARG A 258 1.67 17.46 25.92
C ARG A 258 2.93 16.86 26.56
N THR A 259 3.99 16.68 25.78
CA THR A 259 5.27 16.13 26.23
C THR A 259 6.41 16.56 25.31
N ALA A 260 7.64 16.46 25.80
CA ALA A 260 8.85 16.62 24.99
C ALA A 260 8.95 15.50 23.96
N MET A 261 9.28 15.85 22.71
CA MET A 261 9.28 14.91 21.59
C MET A 261 10.54 15.05 20.73
N VAL A 262 11.07 13.92 20.29
CA VAL A 262 12.10 13.79 19.26
C VAL A 262 11.53 12.95 18.11
N GLY A 263 11.82 13.31 16.86
CA GLY A 263 11.37 12.58 15.68
C GLY A 263 12.29 11.44 15.27
N ASP A 264 11.74 10.24 15.06
CA ASP A 264 12.46 9.09 14.48
C ASP A 264 12.51 9.19 12.95
N PHE A 265 13.44 8.45 12.35
CA PHE A 265 13.62 8.42 10.89
C PHE A 265 12.35 8.03 10.12
N SER A 266 11.42 7.31 10.76
CA SER A 266 10.16 6.87 10.13
C SER A 266 9.17 8.01 9.87
N LEU A 267 9.42 9.22 10.37
CA LEU A 267 8.68 10.42 9.98
C LEU A 267 8.99 10.86 8.52
N ASN A 268 10.01 10.28 7.90
CA ASN A 268 10.43 10.56 6.53
C ASN A 268 10.80 12.04 6.28
N ALA A 269 11.40 12.71 7.28
CA ALA A 269 11.97 14.04 7.09
C ALA A 269 13.17 13.96 6.13
N ALA A 270 12.97 14.45 4.91
CA ALA A 270 13.88 14.27 3.77
C ALA A 270 14.38 15.59 3.17
N ASN A 271 13.85 16.73 3.63
CA ASN A 271 14.26 18.05 3.17
C ASN A 271 13.93 19.10 4.25
N SER A 272 14.40 20.32 4.05
CA SER A 272 14.22 21.42 5.01
C SER A 272 12.77 21.74 5.29
N LEU A 273 11.86 21.59 4.33
CA LEU A 273 10.43 21.83 4.53
C LEU A 273 9.82 20.79 5.45
N THR A 274 10.04 19.51 5.17
CA THR A 274 9.53 18.43 6.03
C THR A 274 10.10 18.51 7.44
N ALA A 275 11.39 18.85 7.58
CA ALA A 275 12.02 19.05 8.87
C ALA A 275 11.40 20.24 9.60
N ASP A 276 11.31 21.41 8.96
CA ASP A 276 10.74 22.61 9.57
C ASP A 276 9.27 22.44 9.95
N THR A 277 8.47 21.73 9.13
CA THR A 277 7.10 21.36 9.47
C THR A 277 7.07 20.60 10.80
N PHE A 278 7.80 19.49 10.93
CA PHE A 278 7.79 18.68 12.13
C PHE A 278 8.38 19.39 13.36
N LEU A 279 9.45 20.17 13.18
CA LEU A 279 10.01 20.97 14.26
C LEU A 279 9.01 22.04 14.73
N SER A 280 8.27 22.67 13.82
CA SER A 280 7.20 23.63 14.14
C SER A 280 5.99 22.97 14.81
N MET A 281 5.84 21.64 14.68
CA MET A 281 4.88 20.86 15.47
C MET A 281 5.39 20.53 16.88
N GLY A 282 6.54 21.07 17.30
CA GLY A 282 7.06 20.94 18.67
C GLY A 282 8.06 19.80 18.87
N LEU A 283 8.64 19.24 17.81
CA LEU A 283 9.79 18.34 17.96
C LEU A 283 11.05 19.15 18.32
N GLU A 284 11.81 18.66 19.30
CA GLU A 284 13.10 19.25 19.68
C GLU A 284 14.19 18.94 18.64
N ARG A 285 14.18 17.70 18.14
CA ARG A 285 15.16 17.15 17.19
C ARG A 285 14.48 16.20 16.23
N ILE A 286 15.08 16.00 15.07
CA ILE A 286 14.62 15.07 14.04
C ILE A 286 15.76 14.18 13.58
N THR A 287 15.45 12.90 13.48
CA THR A 287 16.27 11.91 12.79
C THR A 287 15.92 11.90 11.31
N PRO A 288 16.83 12.22 10.38
CA PRO A 288 16.54 12.20 8.95
C PRO A 288 16.21 10.80 8.42
N THR A 289 15.43 10.74 7.34
CA THR A 289 15.12 9.48 6.62
C THR A 289 16.39 8.76 6.14
N HIS A 290 16.27 7.47 5.83
CA HIS A 290 17.31 6.68 5.17
C HIS A 290 17.51 6.98 3.70
N ASP A 291 16.60 7.72 3.07
CA ASP A 291 16.70 8.06 1.64
C ASP A 291 17.80 9.09 1.35
N LEU A 292 18.25 9.84 2.36
CA LEU A 292 19.28 10.86 2.25
C LEU A 292 20.68 10.28 2.38
N ASN A 293 21.59 10.71 1.51
CA ASN A 293 23.01 10.43 1.64
C ASN A 293 23.68 11.35 2.69
N ALA A 294 24.94 11.11 2.99
CA ALA A 294 25.66 11.88 4.02
C ALA A 294 25.72 13.39 3.70
N GLU A 295 25.94 13.75 2.43
CA GLU A 295 25.99 15.14 1.98
C GLU A 295 24.64 15.85 2.16
N GLN A 296 23.54 15.18 1.78
CA GLN A 296 22.18 15.70 1.95
C GLN A 296 21.78 15.84 3.42
N VAL A 297 22.24 14.93 4.29
CA VAL A 297 22.04 15.07 5.73
C VAL A 297 22.82 16.27 6.27
N ALA A 298 24.06 16.47 5.82
CA ALA A 298 24.86 17.62 6.21
C ALA A 298 24.27 18.95 5.70
N ASP A 299 23.75 18.98 4.46
CA ASP A 299 23.03 20.12 3.90
C ASP A 299 21.75 20.42 4.66
N LEU A 300 21.00 19.38 5.04
CA LEU A 300 19.81 19.54 5.85
C LEU A 300 20.16 20.17 7.20
N ALA A 301 21.17 19.64 7.90
CA ALA A 301 21.66 20.16 9.17
C ALA A 301 22.10 21.63 9.07
N ARG A 302 22.83 22.00 8.01
CA ARG A 302 23.22 23.41 7.75
C ARG A 302 22.02 24.34 7.59
N ARG A 303 20.90 23.84 7.04
CA ARG A 303 19.70 24.66 6.75
C ARG A 303 18.75 24.78 7.94
N VAL A 304 18.60 23.72 8.73
CA VAL A 304 17.61 23.68 9.83
C VAL A 304 18.22 23.88 11.21
N GLY A 305 19.55 23.79 11.32
CA GLY A 305 20.29 23.81 12.59
C GLY A 305 20.90 22.44 12.88
N PRO A 306 22.22 22.32 13.09
CA PRO A 306 22.87 21.04 13.38
C PRO A 306 22.39 20.44 14.71
N GLU A 307 22.05 21.26 15.69
CA GLU A 307 21.53 20.82 17.00
C GLU A 307 20.15 20.17 16.93
N GLN A 308 19.42 20.40 15.83
CA GLN A 308 18.09 19.85 15.57
C GLN A 308 18.13 18.51 14.81
N ILE A 309 19.31 18.01 14.43
CA ILE A 309 19.47 16.80 13.62
C ILE A 309 20.16 15.69 14.40
N GLU A 310 19.50 14.53 14.53
CA GLU A 310 20.10 13.29 15.05
C GLU A 310 20.40 12.33 13.88
N ALA A 311 21.64 12.31 13.39
CA ALA A 311 22.02 11.43 12.29
C ALA A 311 22.25 9.98 12.77
N ILE A 312 21.68 9.00 12.07
CA ILE A 312 21.90 7.58 12.39
C ILE A 312 23.26 7.12 11.86
N ALA A 313 24.19 6.89 12.78
CA ALA A 313 25.52 6.34 12.48
C ALA A 313 25.53 4.81 12.36
N TYR A 314 24.70 4.11 13.14
CA TYR A 314 24.69 2.66 13.21
C TYR A 314 23.32 2.13 13.63
N GLN A 315 22.83 1.08 12.97
CA GLN A 315 21.60 0.38 13.36
C GLN A 315 21.43 -0.96 12.65
N HIS A 316 20.47 -1.75 13.13
CA HIS A 316 19.79 -2.74 12.30
C HIS A 316 18.59 -2.06 11.62
N LEU A 317 18.58 -2.02 10.29
CA LEU A 317 17.47 -1.47 9.53
C LEU A 317 16.25 -2.43 9.58
N PRO A 318 15.05 -1.95 9.96
CA PRO A 318 13.84 -2.72 9.80
C PRO A 318 13.43 -2.81 8.32
N VAL A 319 13.21 -4.03 7.83
CA VAL A 319 12.88 -4.30 6.42
C VAL A 319 11.37 -4.43 6.23
N PHE A 320 10.68 -5.08 7.18
CA PHE A 320 9.27 -5.40 7.03
C PHE A 320 8.52 -5.38 8.36
N HIS A 321 7.23 -5.02 8.30
CA HIS A 321 6.28 -5.11 9.40
C HIS A 321 5.14 -6.06 9.03
N THR A 322 4.92 -7.10 9.83
CA THR A 322 3.79 -8.05 9.69
C THR A 322 2.76 -7.79 10.78
N GLU A 323 1.48 -7.81 10.42
CA GLU A 323 0.41 -7.87 11.43
C GLU A 323 0.32 -9.24 12.09
N HIS A 324 0.63 -10.31 11.35
CA HIS A 324 0.52 -11.66 11.87
C HIS A 324 1.69 -11.98 12.78
N CYS A 325 1.39 -12.31 14.04
CA CYS A 325 2.37 -12.73 15.03
C CYS A 325 2.88 -14.15 14.73
N VAL A 326 4.07 -14.25 14.13
CA VAL A 326 4.76 -15.52 13.84
C VAL A 326 5.06 -16.30 15.13
N PHE A 327 5.34 -15.60 16.23
CA PHE A 327 5.58 -16.23 17.53
C PHE A 327 4.33 -16.95 18.02
N CYS A 328 3.17 -16.27 18.06
CA CYS A 328 1.91 -16.89 18.43
C CYS A 328 1.55 -18.04 17.48
N ARG A 329 1.75 -17.86 16.18
CA ARG A 329 1.33 -18.85 15.18
C ARG A 329 2.13 -20.15 15.24
N PHE A 330 3.44 -20.08 15.48
CA PHE A 330 4.34 -21.24 15.34
C PHE A 330 4.92 -21.73 16.66
N LEU A 331 4.92 -20.90 17.72
CA LEU A 331 5.55 -21.20 19.01
C LEU A 331 4.54 -21.18 20.16
N SER A 332 3.24 -21.18 19.87
CA SER A 332 2.17 -21.25 20.87
C SER A 332 1.02 -22.14 20.40
N THR A 333 0.28 -22.68 21.36
CA THR A 333 -1.02 -23.34 21.14
C THR A 333 -2.17 -22.35 21.10
N GLY A 334 -1.97 -21.10 21.55
CA GLY A 334 -2.95 -20.02 21.52
C GLY A 334 -3.16 -19.43 20.11
N THR A 335 -4.23 -18.65 19.97
CA THR A 335 -4.61 -18.06 18.66
C THR A 335 -4.60 -16.53 18.64
N SER A 336 -4.38 -15.89 19.79
CA SER A 336 -4.41 -14.44 19.97
C SER A 336 -3.37 -13.95 20.99
N TYR A 337 -3.24 -12.63 21.13
CA TYR A 337 -2.37 -12.04 22.16
C TYR A 337 -2.82 -12.34 23.61
N LYS A 338 -4.07 -12.77 23.80
CA LYS A 338 -4.65 -13.05 25.13
C LYS A 338 -4.26 -14.42 25.68
N ASP A 339 -3.99 -15.38 24.79
CA ASP A 339 -3.80 -16.79 25.11
C ASP A 339 -2.49 -17.36 24.57
N CYS A 340 -1.62 -16.54 23.94
CA CYS A 340 -0.40 -17.04 23.33
C CYS A 340 0.70 -17.44 24.31
N GLY A 341 0.64 -17.04 25.59
CA GLY A 341 1.72 -17.32 26.56
C GLY A 341 3.03 -16.57 26.28
N ARG A 342 2.99 -15.54 25.41
CA ARG A 342 4.10 -14.62 25.10
C ARG A 342 5.46 -15.29 24.74
N PRO A 343 5.50 -16.26 23.79
CA PRO A 343 6.75 -16.90 23.38
C PRO A 343 7.80 -15.93 22.81
N CYS A 344 7.39 -14.74 22.37
CA CYS A 344 8.28 -13.69 21.90
C CYS A 344 9.23 -13.12 22.97
N GLU A 345 8.95 -13.31 24.26
CA GLU A 345 9.81 -12.84 25.35
C GLU A 345 10.97 -13.79 25.63
N THR A 346 10.79 -15.09 25.34
CA THR A 346 11.76 -16.15 25.66
C THR A 346 12.49 -16.68 24.45
N HIS A 347 11.92 -16.55 23.25
CA HIS A 347 12.48 -17.09 22.01
C HIS A 347 13.10 -16.00 21.14
N ARG A 348 14.30 -16.29 20.63
CA ARG A 348 14.93 -15.49 19.56
C ARG A 348 14.66 -16.17 18.22
N VAL A 349 13.89 -15.50 17.36
CA VAL A 349 13.50 -16.03 16.04
C VAL A 349 14.16 -15.20 14.94
N ALA A 350 14.56 -15.86 13.86
CA ALA A 350 15.04 -15.20 12.64
C ALA A 350 14.47 -15.89 11.40
N VAL A 351 14.19 -15.11 10.36
CA VAL A 351 13.89 -15.63 9.02
C VAL A 351 15.21 -15.82 8.28
N ARG A 352 15.42 -16.95 7.61
CA ARG A 352 16.60 -17.15 6.77
C ARG A 352 16.29 -16.79 5.31
N ASP A 353 17.17 -16.02 4.68
CA ASP A 353 17.08 -15.75 3.25
C ASP A 353 17.62 -16.96 2.42
N PRO A 354 17.43 -16.98 1.08
CA PRO A 354 17.96 -18.05 0.23
C PRO A 354 19.49 -18.17 0.25
N GLN A 355 20.20 -17.13 0.68
CA GLN A 355 21.66 -17.13 0.87
C GLN A 355 22.05 -17.62 2.28
N GLY A 356 21.09 -18.05 3.10
CA GLY A 356 21.29 -18.57 4.45
C GLY A 356 21.45 -17.50 5.53
N ARG A 357 21.34 -16.21 5.21
CA ARG A 357 21.48 -15.11 6.18
C ARG A 357 20.28 -15.08 7.11
N ALA A 358 20.54 -14.97 8.41
CA ALA A 358 19.50 -14.86 9.43
C ALA A 358 19.06 -13.41 9.64
N HIS A 359 17.77 -13.14 9.47
CA HIS A 359 17.10 -11.86 9.66
C HIS A 359 16.29 -11.88 10.94
N PRO A 360 16.72 -11.20 12.02
CA PRO A 360 16.02 -11.23 13.30
C PRO A 360 14.57 -10.76 13.17
N VAL A 361 13.67 -11.45 13.88
CA VAL A 361 12.26 -11.09 13.98
C VAL A 361 11.99 -10.63 15.40
N LEU A 362 11.41 -9.45 15.57
CA LEU A 362 11.04 -8.87 16.86
C LEU A 362 9.53 -8.63 16.89
N ALA A 363 8.87 -8.82 18.02
CA ALA A 363 7.45 -8.49 18.20
C ALA A 363 7.31 -7.15 18.91
N ASP A 364 6.56 -6.17 18.38
CA ASP A 364 6.28 -4.93 19.11
C ASP A 364 5.18 -5.10 20.17
N ALA A 365 4.93 -4.03 20.94
CA ALA A 365 3.90 -4.00 22.00
C ALA A 365 2.47 -4.28 21.49
N GLY A 366 2.23 -4.13 20.18
CA GLY A 366 0.97 -4.50 19.52
C GLY A 366 0.96 -5.93 18.97
N CYS A 367 1.90 -6.79 19.38
CA CYS A 367 2.12 -8.15 18.86
C CYS A 367 2.43 -8.22 17.35
N ARG A 368 2.86 -7.12 16.72
CA ARG A 368 3.22 -7.10 15.29
C ARG A 368 4.67 -7.47 15.14
N ASN A 369 5.04 -8.19 14.10
CA ASN A 369 6.44 -8.55 13.91
C ASN A 369 7.18 -7.60 12.99
N ARG A 370 8.42 -7.33 13.34
CA ARG A 370 9.37 -6.53 12.59
C ARG A 370 10.52 -7.42 12.20
N VAL A 371 10.77 -7.53 10.90
CA VAL A 371 11.94 -8.26 10.37
C VAL A 371 13.06 -7.25 10.18
N MET A 372 14.21 -7.53 10.77
CA MET A 372 15.41 -6.70 10.69
C MET A 372 16.36 -7.23 9.61
N VAL A 373 17.21 -6.37 9.05
CA VAL A 373 18.33 -6.85 8.22
C VAL A 373 19.22 -7.77 9.06
N GLY A 374 19.70 -8.85 8.44
CA GLY A 374 20.55 -9.85 9.08
C GLY A 374 22.01 -9.44 9.27
N TYR A 375 22.34 -8.18 9.00
CA TYR A 375 23.64 -7.59 9.26
C TYR A 375 23.45 -6.27 9.98
N GLN A 376 24.45 -5.91 10.78
CA GLN A 376 24.59 -4.59 11.36
C GLN A 376 25.63 -3.82 10.55
N GLY A 377 25.41 -2.54 10.34
CA GLY A 377 26.30 -1.75 9.51
C GLY A 377 26.43 -0.33 10.02
N LEU A 378 27.66 0.19 9.93
CA LEU A 378 27.87 1.62 9.87
C LEU A 378 27.03 2.17 8.71
N SER A 379 26.39 3.31 8.93
CA SER A 379 25.63 4.01 7.89
C SER A 379 26.62 4.67 6.92
N LEU A 380 27.26 3.84 6.10
CA LEU A 380 28.01 4.26 4.93
C LEU A 380 26.95 4.69 3.93
N ARG A 381 26.63 5.98 3.85
CA ARG A 381 25.61 6.53 2.94
C ARG A 381 26.24 7.20 1.72
N PRO A 382 26.89 6.45 0.80
CA PRO A 382 27.60 7.05 -0.33
C PRO A 382 26.66 7.59 -1.41
N CYS A 383 25.44 7.06 -1.52
CA CYS A 383 24.51 7.39 -2.61
C CYS A 383 23.13 7.76 -2.08
N SER A 384 22.54 8.81 -2.65
CA SER A 384 21.15 9.19 -2.37
C SER A 384 20.23 8.17 -3.04
N GLN A 385 19.23 7.68 -2.31
CA GLN A 385 18.18 6.83 -2.91
C GLN A 385 17.07 7.68 -3.55
N ARG A 386 17.05 8.99 -3.26
CA ARG A 386 16.08 9.94 -3.80
C ARG A 386 16.75 10.77 -4.92
N GLN A 387 16.31 10.56 -6.16
CA GLN A 387 16.68 11.50 -7.22
C GLN A 387 16.04 12.85 -6.91
N SER A 388 16.85 13.89 -6.70
CA SER A 388 16.35 15.26 -6.55
C SER A 388 15.67 15.69 -7.85
N GLY A 389 14.52 16.35 -7.73
CA GLY A 389 13.76 16.88 -8.88
C GLY A 389 14.46 18.01 -9.65
N ALA A 390 15.73 18.33 -9.33
CA ALA A 390 16.51 19.37 -10.00
C ALA A 390 16.84 19.07 -11.47
N LYS A 391 16.56 17.84 -11.95
CA LYS A 391 16.60 17.50 -13.37
C LYS A 391 15.18 17.20 -13.85
N GLY A 392 14.44 18.27 -14.15
CA GLY A 392 13.07 18.27 -14.70
C GLY A 392 12.88 17.61 -16.06
N SER A 393 13.74 16.66 -16.45
CA SER A 393 13.56 15.82 -17.63
C SER A 393 14.06 14.42 -17.30
N ARG A 394 13.16 13.60 -16.73
CA ARG A 394 13.12 12.13 -16.82
C ARG A 394 12.15 11.62 -15.77
N THR A 395 10.89 11.45 -16.16
CA THR A 395 10.02 10.48 -15.51
C THR A 395 10.77 9.15 -15.54
N LEU A 396 11.10 8.59 -14.38
CA LEU A 396 11.71 7.28 -14.26
C LEU A 396 10.74 6.24 -14.84
N THR A 397 10.92 5.89 -16.11
CA THR A 397 10.39 4.65 -16.71
C THR A 397 11.27 3.44 -16.36
N GLY A 398 12.39 3.67 -15.64
CA GLY A 398 13.16 2.62 -15.01
C GLY A 398 12.49 2.15 -13.71
N ARG A 399 12.42 0.83 -13.52
CA ARG A 399 12.04 0.26 -12.23
C ARG A 399 13.03 0.76 -11.15
N PRO A 400 12.56 1.21 -9.98
CA PRO A 400 13.45 1.58 -8.88
C PRO A 400 14.39 0.41 -8.55
N MET A 401 15.70 0.60 -8.70
CA MET A 401 16.71 -0.30 -8.16
C MET A 401 17.08 0.11 -6.72
N ALA A 402 16.13 -0.05 -5.81
CA ALA A 402 16.44 -0.60 -4.47
C ALA A 402 16.21 -2.13 -4.56
N PRO A 403 16.37 -2.98 -3.52
CA PRO A 403 16.18 -4.43 -3.67
C PRO A 403 14.67 -4.77 -3.84
N ALA A 404 14.04 -4.29 -4.90
CA ALA A 404 12.64 -4.50 -5.29
C ALA A 404 12.37 -5.95 -5.71
N LYS A 405 13.40 -6.80 -5.78
CA LYS A 405 13.21 -8.26 -5.73
C LYS A 405 12.38 -8.64 -4.51
N TRP A 406 12.64 -8.03 -3.36
CA TRP A 406 11.93 -8.32 -2.10
C TRP A 406 10.50 -7.79 -2.11
N THR A 407 10.20 -6.65 -2.73
CA THR A 407 8.81 -6.15 -2.79
C THR A 407 7.93 -7.01 -3.69
N MET A 408 8.47 -7.49 -4.83
CA MET A 408 7.75 -8.44 -5.68
C MET A 408 7.68 -9.83 -5.04
N ASP A 409 8.75 -10.32 -4.42
CA ASP A 409 8.78 -11.66 -3.80
C ASP A 409 7.92 -11.70 -2.52
N VAL A 410 7.90 -10.63 -1.71
CA VAL A 410 7.03 -10.49 -0.53
C VAL A 410 5.58 -10.24 -0.95
N SER A 411 5.29 -9.47 -2.01
CA SER A 411 3.93 -9.34 -2.55
C SER A 411 3.41 -10.68 -3.10
N THR A 412 4.29 -11.43 -3.77
CA THR A 412 3.99 -12.77 -4.29
C THR A 412 3.73 -13.74 -3.14
N ALA A 413 4.58 -13.75 -2.11
CA ALA A 413 4.43 -14.57 -0.91
C ALA A 413 3.22 -14.18 -0.04
N THR A 414 2.87 -12.88 0.02
CA THR A 414 1.70 -12.37 0.75
C THR A 414 0.41 -12.73 0.02
N THR A 415 0.42 -12.70 -1.31
CA THR A 415 -0.69 -13.15 -2.16
C THR A 415 -0.85 -14.67 -2.09
N TRP A 416 0.25 -15.42 -2.06
CA TRP A 416 0.28 -16.87 -1.80
C TRP A 416 -0.29 -17.21 -0.42
N SER A 417 0.09 -16.45 0.61
CA SER A 417 -0.37 -16.62 2.00
C SER A 417 -1.85 -16.21 2.19
N ARG A 418 -2.36 -15.27 1.40
CA ARG A 418 -3.80 -14.90 1.39
C ARG A 418 -4.64 -16.03 0.77
N ARG A 419 -4.17 -16.65 -0.32
CA ARG A 419 -4.79 -17.83 -0.93
C ARG A 419 -4.73 -19.05 0.00
N ALA A 420 -3.61 -19.27 0.69
CA ALA A 420 -3.46 -20.33 1.70
C ALA A 420 -4.37 -20.12 2.93
N ARG A 421 -4.60 -18.88 3.35
CA ARG A 421 -5.55 -18.57 4.45
C ARG A 421 -7.00 -18.81 4.08
N ILE A 422 -7.42 -18.48 2.86
CA ILE A 422 -8.77 -18.78 2.36
C ILE A 422 -8.98 -20.31 2.33
N ALA A 423 -7.96 -21.07 1.90
CA ALA A 423 -8.01 -22.54 1.91
C ALA A 423 -8.11 -23.12 3.34
N ILE A 424 -7.36 -22.60 4.32
CA ILE A 424 -7.38 -23.10 5.71
C ILE A 424 -8.69 -22.74 6.44
N VAL A 425 -9.26 -21.55 6.19
CA VAL A 425 -10.57 -21.16 6.76
C VAL A 425 -11.69 -22.04 6.18
N SER A 426 -11.60 -22.42 4.90
CA SER A 426 -12.55 -23.35 4.27
C SER A 426 -12.47 -24.77 4.84
N VAL A 427 -11.27 -25.27 5.20
CA VAL A 427 -11.08 -26.61 5.78
C VAL A 427 -11.59 -26.71 7.22
N LYS A 428 -11.51 -25.63 8.02
CA LYS A 428 -12.05 -25.62 9.39
C LYS A 428 -13.58 -25.61 9.44
N SER A 429 -14.27 -25.22 8.37
CA SER A 429 -15.73 -25.11 8.35
C SER A 429 -16.45 -26.43 8.01
N THR A 430 -15.73 -27.49 7.63
CA THR A 430 -16.34 -28.73 7.09
C THR A 430 -16.05 -30.01 7.87
N ILE A 431 -15.38 -29.96 9.04
CA ILE A 431 -15.16 -31.17 9.85
C ILE A 431 -16.28 -31.33 10.88
N SER A 432 -17.36 -32.00 10.45
CA SER A 432 -18.25 -32.76 11.33
C SER A 432 -17.59 -34.11 11.69
N ALA A 433 -17.61 -34.47 12.97
CA ALA A 433 -17.00 -35.68 13.53
C ALA A 433 -17.53 -37.01 12.94
N PRO A 434 -16.72 -38.09 13.00
CA PRO A 434 -17.27 -39.43 13.24
C PRO A 434 -16.65 -40.15 14.45
N ARG A 435 -17.51 -40.91 15.16
CA ARG A 435 -17.25 -41.82 16.29
C ARG A 435 -17.01 -43.28 15.82
N TRP A 436 -16.50 -44.09 16.77
CA TRP A 436 -16.62 -45.56 17.02
C TRP A 436 -15.34 -46.38 16.81
N ILE A 437 -14.58 -46.72 17.86
CA ILE A 437 -14.62 -47.88 18.82
C ILE A 437 -14.22 -49.24 18.21
N SER A 438 -13.18 -49.87 18.78
CA SER A 438 -13.20 -51.31 19.13
C SER A 438 -12.10 -51.65 20.13
N GLY A 439 -12.49 -52.27 21.25
CA GLY A 439 -11.64 -53.07 22.12
C GLY A 439 -12.36 -54.37 22.45
N ALA A 440 -11.62 -55.49 22.48
CA ALA A 440 -11.94 -56.70 23.22
C ALA A 440 -10.62 -57.49 23.40
N ALA A 441 -10.39 -57.92 24.64
CA ALA A 441 -9.24 -58.73 25.11
C ALA A 441 -9.44 -60.23 24.73
N PRO A 442 -8.57 -61.20 25.12
CA PRO A 442 -7.52 -61.18 26.15
C PRO A 442 -6.17 -60.62 25.69
#